data_AF-A0AAV9JKX0-F1
#
_entry.id   AF-A0AAV9JKX0-F1
#
_cell.length_a   1.000
_cell.length_b   1.000
_cell.length_c   1.000
_cell.angle_alpha   90.00
_cell.angle_beta   90.00
_cell.angle_gamma   90.00
#
_symmetry.space_group_name_H-M   'P 1'
#
loop_
_entity.id
_entity.type
_entity.pdbx_description
1 polymer ?
#
loop_
_entity_poly.entity_id
_entity_poly.type
_entity_poly.pdbx_seq_one_letter_code
_entity_poly.pdbx_strand_id
1 'polypeptide(L)'
;MPSIDIRLAWVTKVKVETLGAHLEAYINLQLTITMLRLCNQFGKGDEAFITRLPVELLKQIEEILLRHERADTCKGWTEDCRCFQALCAPTDHHDTEVLEEMYREAFYDDFIESDHETKARWYDRAGKPTETARGFFSQHKDLLLKHFGLEVWIAHKQHNKARRQWEDGSLFRSTTAYMTLPVSESASKEWDVDYEDNDWSGRSRLPTEVGYAFSLAEPIKPPRKSLRRFPRAMKTLGLRTVSPEDTLDLIADGGDVTDWESGEEKHSEDYKKAPKGWPYLRLLVINRDETMDQL
;
A
#
# COMPACT_ATOMS: atom_id res chain seq x y z
N MET A 1 17.53 9.36 -15.04
CA MET A 1 18.49 8.23 -15.01
C MET A 1 17.92 7.15 -14.10
N PRO A 2 18.08 5.86 -14.43
CA PRO A 2 17.63 4.79 -13.55
C PRO A 2 18.37 4.88 -12.20
N SER A 3 17.67 4.58 -11.12
CA SER A 3 18.25 4.63 -9.78
C SER A 3 17.71 3.52 -8.89
N ILE A 4 18.55 3.00 -8.01
CA ILE A 4 18.15 2.03 -7.01
C ILE A 4 18.14 2.70 -5.63
N ASP A 5 17.03 2.55 -4.93
CA ASP A 5 16.89 2.92 -3.53
C ASP A 5 16.91 1.68 -2.67
N ILE A 6 17.80 1.68 -1.68
CA ILE A 6 17.93 0.60 -0.72
C ILE A 6 17.72 1.18 0.67
N ARG A 7 16.83 0.57 1.45
CA ARG A 7 16.53 1.00 2.82
C ARG A 7 16.46 -0.20 3.75
N LEU A 8 17.21 -0.15 4.83
CA LEU A 8 17.12 -1.14 5.90
C LEU A 8 16.27 -0.57 7.04
N ALA A 9 15.10 -1.18 7.28
CA ALA A 9 14.11 -0.62 8.19
C ALA A 9 13.32 -1.70 8.95
N TRP A 10 12.74 -1.29 10.09
CA TRP A 10 11.77 -2.07 10.82
C TRP A 10 10.39 -1.84 10.22
N VAL A 11 9.84 -2.87 9.59
CA VAL A 11 8.67 -2.73 8.72
C VAL A 11 7.59 -3.77 8.98
N THR A 12 6.37 -3.38 8.66
CA THR A 12 5.19 -4.23 8.65
C THR A 12 4.43 -4.02 7.36
N LYS A 13 4.15 -5.09 6.63
CA LYS A 13 3.34 -5.05 5.42
C LYS A 13 1.87 -4.87 5.78
N VAL A 14 1.19 -3.97 5.07
CA VAL A 14 -0.25 -3.71 5.19
C VAL A 14 -0.90 -3.63 3.81
N LYS A 15 -2.22 -3.81 3.75
CA LYS A 15 -3.02 -3.56 2.55
C LYS A 15 -3.03 -2.05 2.27
N VAL A 16 -2.66 -1.67 1.05
CA VAL A 16 -2.47 -0.25 0.68
C VAL A 16 -3.81 0.47 0.59
N GLU A 17 -4.83 -0.20 0.06
CA GLU A 17 -6.20 0.28 -0.04
C GLU A 17 -6.82 0.52 1.34
N THR A 18 -6.61 -0.40 2.29
CA THR A 18 -7.06 -0.23 3.67
C THR A 18 -6.30 0.89 4.38
N LEU A 19 -4.98 0.98 4.17
CA LEU A 19 -4.17 2.05 4.75
C LEU A 19 -4.62 3.42 4.26
N GLY A 20 -4.78 3.57 2.95
CA GLY A 20 -5.23 4.81 2.31
C GLY A 20 -6.60 5.24 2.83
N ALA A 21 -7.60 4.36 2.75
CA ALA A 21 -8.94 4.64 3.22
C ALA A 21 -8.99 5.02 4.70
N HIS A 22 -8.31 4.26 5.56
CA HIS A 22 -8.35 4.52 6.99
C HIS A 22 -7.60 5.79 7.40
N LEU A 23 -6.56 6.16 6.65
CA LEU A 23 -5.86 7.44 6.83
C LEU A 23 -6.74 8.60 6.37
N GLU A 24 -7.41 8.48 5.21
CA GLU A 24 -8.37 9.46 4.70
C GLU A 24 -9.52 9.67 5.68
N ALA A 25 -10.13 8.59 6.17
CA ALA A 25 -11.18 8.66 7.19
C ALA A 25 -10.71 9.37 8.48
N TYR A 26 -9.46 9.13 8.89
CA TYR A 26 -8.89 9.81 10.05
C TYR A 26 -8.71 11.31 9.80
N ILE A 27 -8.28 11.70 8.60
CA ILE A 27 -8.12 13.11 8.20
C ILE A 27 -9.48 13.80 8.19
N ASN A 28 -10.49 13.21 7.54
CA ASN A 28 -11.84 13.77 7.43
C ASN A 28 -12.46 14.02 8.81
N LEU A 29 -12.23 13.11 9.77
CA LEU A 29 -12.76 13.21 11.13
C LEU A 29 -11.83 13.88 12.14
N GLN A 30 -10.63 14.32 11.73
CA GLN A 30 -9.63 14.85 12.66
C GLN A 30 -10.16 16.05 13.45
N LEU A 31 -10.84 16.99 12.76
CA LEU A 31 -11.44 18.16 13.39
C LEU A 31 -12.54 17.74 14.37
N THR A 32 -13.46 16.86 13.93
CA THR A 32 -14.58 16.37 14.74
C THR A 32 -14.11 15.67 16.01
N ILE A 33 -13.12 14.79 15.91
CA ILE A 33 -12.53 14.09 17.06
C ILE A 33 -11.82 15.09 18.00
N THR A 34 -11.12 16.07 17.43
CA THR A 34 -10.44 17.10 18.24
C THR A 34 -11.46 17.96 18.98
N MET A 35 -12.53 18.39 18.32
CA MET A 35 -13.61 19.14 18.96
C MET A 35 -14.29 18.33 20.06
N LEU A 36 -14.60 17.04 19.81
CA LEU A 36 -15.17 16.15 20.82
C LEU A 36 -14.31 16.11 22.09
N ARG A 37 -13.00 15.96 21.93
CA ARG A 37 -12.03 15.95 23.05
C ARG A 37 -11.95 17.29 23.77
N LEU A 38 -11.89 18.40 23.03
CA LEU A 38 -11.83 19.74 23.61
C LEU A 38 -13.11 20.09 24.37
N CYS A 39 -14.27 19.77 23.83
CA CYS A 39 -15.55 19.96 24.49
C CYS A 39 -15.66 19.13 25.77
N ASN A 40 -15.18 17.88 25.76
CA ASN A 40 -15.11 17.07 26.98
C ASN A 40 -14.15 17.66 28.03
N GLN A 41 -12.97 18.14 27.62
CA GLN A 41 -11.95 18.62 28.54
C GLN A 41 -12.23 20.02 29.11
N PHE A 42 -12.81 20.91 28.30
CA PHE A 42 -12.90 22.34 28.60
C PHE A 42 -14.32 22.91 28.56
N GLY A 43 -15.34 22.09 28.28
CA GLY A 43 -16.73 22.54 28.31
C GLY A 43 -17.11 23.17 29.65
N LYS A 44 -17.93 24.23 29.62
CA LYS A 44 -18.42 24.93 30.81
C LYS A 44 -19.93 25.13 30.71
N GLY A 45 -20.60 25.14 31.86
CA GLY A 45 -22.04 25.37 31.99
C GLY A 45 -22.81 24.13 32.43
N ASP A 46 -24.01 24.35 32.96
CA ASP A 46 -24.85 23.28 33.52
C ASP A 46 -25.38 22.31 32.45
N GLU A 47 -25.41 22.72 31.19
CA GLU A 47 -25.81 21.90 30.04
C GLU A 47 -24.65 21.19 29.33
N ALA A 48 -23.40 21.35 29.81
CA ALA A 48 -22.22 20.76 29.20
C ALA A 48 -22.04 19.28 29.59
N PHE A 49 -23.06 18.44 29.36
CA PHE A 49 -23.08 17.01 29.74
C PHE A 49 -21.90 16.21 29.17
N ILE A 50 -21.38 16.63 28.01
CA ILE A 50 -20.24 16.01 27.35
C ILE A 50 -18.97 15.98 28.20
N THR A 51 -18.82 16.92 29.16
CA THR A 51 -17.66 17.00 30.09
C THR A 51 -17.66 15.87 31.12
N ARG A 52 -18.82 15.29 31.40
CA ARG A 52 -19.00 14.21 32.37
C ARG A 52 -18.82 12.82 31.74
N LEU A 53 -18.65 12.74 30.43
CA LEU A 53 -18.45 11.47 29.74
C LEU A 53 -17.12 10.84 30.15
N PRO A 54 -17.11 9.58 30.60
CA PRO A 54 -15.89 8.81 30.78
C PRO A 54 -15.08 8.73 29.48
N VAL A 55 -13.76 8.68 29.61
CA VAL A 55 -12.82 8.58 28.49
C VAL A 55 -13.09 7.34 27.62
N GLU A 56 -13.62 6.27 28.23
CA GLU A 56 -14.02 5.04 27.56
C GLU A 56 -15.15 5.28 26.56
N LEU A 57 -16.17 6.05 26.95
CA LEU A 57 -17.29 6.36 26.06
C LEU A 57 -16.86 7.28 24.92
N LEU A 58 -15.98 8.25 25.18
CA LEU A 58 -15.39 9.08 24.11
C LEU A 58 -14.65 8.23 23.09
N LYS A 59 -13.82 7.28 23.53
CA LYS A 59 -13.13 6.35 22.63
C LYS A 59 -14.09 5.50 21.82
N GLN A 60 -15.22 5.08 22.40
CA GLN A 60 -16.26 4.34 21.67
C GLN A 60 -16.92 5.21 20.60
N ILE A 61 -17.26 6.47 20.92
CA ILE A 61 -17.80 7.43 19.95
C ILE A 61 -16.81 7.66 18.81
N GLU A 62 -15.54 7.92 19.13
CA GLU A 62 -14.47 8.08 18.14
C GLU A 62 -14.36 6.86 17.20
N GLU A 63 -14.40 5.65 17.77
CA GLU A 63 -14.33 4.41 16.98
C GLU A 63 -15.58 4.19 16.12
N ILE A 64 -16.77 4.57 16.59
CA ILE A 64 -18.01 4.49 15.79
C ILE A 64 -17.93 5.46 14.60
N LEU A 65 -17.53 6.71 14.83
CA LEU A 65 -17.37 7.70 13.78
C LEU A 65 -16.34 7.23 12.74
N LEU A 66 -15.16 6.80 13.20
CA LEU A 66 -14.11 6.29 12.32
C LEU A 66 -14.56 5.05 11.56
N ARG A 67 -15.31 4.12 12.17
CA ARG A 67 -15.78 2.91 11.48
C ARG A 67 -16.70 3.25 10.30
N HIS A 68 -17.61 4.19 10.47
CA HIS A 68 -18.52 4.61 9.41
C HIS A 68 -17.74 5.25 8.25
N GLU A 69 -16.91 6.25 8.55
CA GLU A 69 -16.11 6.96 7.55
C GLU A 69 -15.12 6.03 6.82
N ARG A 70 -14.53 5.05 7.53
CA ARG A 70 -13.69 4.00 6.94
C ARG A 70 -14.47 3.15 5.95
N ALA A 71 -15.72 2.77 6.27
CA ALA A 71 -16.51 1.93 5.39
C ALA A 71 -16.81 2.65 4.06
N ASP A 72 -17.03 3.97 4.12
CA ASP A 72 -17.31 4.76 2.92
C ASP A 72 -16.04 5.03 2.10
N THR A 73 -14.96 5.48 2.74
CA THR A 73 -13.67 5.67 2.05
C THR A 73 -13.08 4.37 1.50
N CYS A 74 -13.28 3.23 2.19
CA CYS A 74 -12.80 1.93 1.71
C CYS A 74 -13.39 1.52 0.36
N LYS A 75 -14.62 1.93 0.02
CA LYS A 75 -15.24 1.58 -1.26
C LYS A 75 -14.41 2.12 -2.41
N GLY A 76 -14.19 3.44 -2.42
CA GLY A 76 -13.41 4.11 -3.47
C GLY A 76 -11.96 3.62 -3.56
N TRP A 77 -11.28 3.44 -2.42
CA TRP A 77 -9.91 2.89 -2.43
C TRP A 77 -9.85 1.46 -2.93
N THR A 78 -10.83 0.62 -2.59
CA THR A 78 -10.85 -0.78 -3.02
C THR A 78 -11.18 -0.89 -4.50
N GLU A 79 -12.15 -0.10 -4.98
CA GLU A 79 -12.51 -0.02 -6.40
C GLU A 79 -11.30 0.42 -7.23
N ASP A 80 -10.69 1.57 -6.90
CA ASP A 80 -9.53 2.09 -7.64
C ASP A 80 -8.34 1.10 -7.61
N CYS A 81 -8.12 0.41 -6.47
CA CYS A 81 -7.08 -0.61 -6.34
C CYS A 81 -7.38 -1.84 -7.21
N ARG A 82 -8.64 -2.32 -7.23
CA ARG A 82 -9.05 -3.47 -8.03
C ARG A 82 -8.95 -3.17 -9.52
N CYS A 83 -9.36 -1.98 -9.95
CA CYS A 83 -9.20 -1.54 -11.34
C CYS A 83 -7.73 -1.52 -11.74
N PHE A 84 -6.86 -0.91 -10.92
CA PHE A 84 -5.42 -0.89 -11.16
C PHE A 84 -4.79 -2.29 -11.25
N GLN A 85 -5.36 -3.25 -10.51
CA GLN A 85 -4.94 -4.64 -10.51
C GLN A 85 -5.60 -5.46 -11.64
N ALA A 86 -6.45 -4.88 -12.49
CA ALA A 86 -7.25 -5.61 -13.48
C ALA A 86 -8.03 -6.79 -12.84
N LEU A 87 -8.60 -6.53 -11.65
CA LEU A 87 -9.47 -7.47 -10.91
C LEU A 87 -10.95 -7.05 -10.95
N CYS A 88 -11.28 -6.06 -11.76
CA CYS A 88 -12.64 -5.70 -12.10
C CYS A 88 -13.02 -6.31 -13.46
N ALA A 89 -14.30 -6.62 -13.62
CA ALA A 89 -14.90 -6.88 -14.92
C ALA A 89 -15.56 -5.59 -15.44
N PRO A 90 -15.80 -5.46 -16.76
CA PRO A 90 -16.60 -4.35 -17.30
C PRO A 90 -17.97 -4.20 -16.61
N THR A 91 -18.57 -5.32 -16.18
CA THR A 91 -19.83 -5.35 -15.41
C THR A 91 -19.75 -4.70 -14.04
N ASP A 92 -18.56 -4.48 -13.49
CA ASP A 92 -18.38 -3.77 -12.22
C ASP A 92 -18.45 -2.25 -12.38
N HIS A 93 -18.42 -1.74 -13.61
CA HIS A 93 -18.33 -0.30 -13.92
C HIS A 93 -19.46 0.23 -14.78
N HIS A 94 -20.05 -0.62 -15.62
CA HIS A 94 -21.05 -0.22 -16.59
C HIS A 94 -22.34 -1.01 -16.36
N ASP A 95 -23.47 -0.36 -16.62
CA ASP A 95 -24.75 -1.04 -16.65
C ASP A 95 -24.88 -1.94 -17.90
N THR A 96 -25.89 -2.79 -17.90
CA THR A 96 -26.11 -3.75 -18.99
C THR A 96 -26.30 -3.08 -20.34
N GLU A 97 -26.95 -1.91 -20.38
CA GLU A 97 -27.22 -1.18 -21.63
C GLU A 97 -25.92 -0.69 -22.28
N VAL A 98 -25.04 -0.06 -21.49
CA VAL A 98 -23.72 0.39 -21.97
C VAL A 98 -22.86 -0.80 -22.40
N LEU A 99 -22.88 -1.91 -21.65
CA LEU A 99 -22.12 -3.10 -22.04
C LEU A 99 -22.60 -3.69 -23.37
N GLU A 100 -23.92 -3.78 -23.58
CA GLU A 100 -24.48 -4.27 -24.84
C GLU A 100 -24.10 -3.38 -26.02
N GLU A 101 -23.99 -2.07 -25.82
CA GLU A 101 -23.48 -1.13 -26.82
C GLU A 101 -21.99 -1.36 -27.08
N MET A 102 -21.15 -1.44 -26.04
CA MET A 102 -19.71 -1.74 -26.17
C MET A 102 -19.46 -3.06 -26.92
N TYR A 103 -20.22 -4.12 -26.61
CA TYR A 103 -20.11 -5.41 -27.30
C TYR A 103 -20.57 -5.35 -28.76
N ARG A 104 -21.57 -4.52 -29.08
CA ARG A 104 -22.11 -4.37 -30.44
C ARG A 104 -21.15 -3.63 -31.35
N GLU A 105 -20.44 -2.65 -30.81
CA GLU A 105 -19.53 -1.81 -31.59
C GLU A 105 -18.13 -2.43 -31.79
N ALA A 106 -17.81 -3.53 -31.09
CA ALA A 106 -16.54 -4.27 -31.21
C ALA A 106 -15.29 -3.36 -31.10
N PHE A 107 -15.38 -2.25 -30.35
CA PHE A 107 -14.25 -1.36 -30.09
C PHE A 107 -13.32 -2.01 -29.07
N TYR A 108 -12.32 -2.73 -29.57
CA TYR A 108 -11.17 -3.14 -28.77
C TYR A 108 -10.36 -1.93 -28.24
N ASP A 109 -10.44 -0.77 -28.90
CA ASP A 109 -9.71 0.43 -28.50
C ASP A 109 -10.28 1.11 -27.24
N ASP A 110 -11.60 1.12 -27.04
CA ASP A 110 -12.25 1.72 -25.85
C ASP A 110 -11.85 1.00 -24.54
N PHE A 111 -11.56 -0.31 -24.62
CA PHE A 111 -11.11 -1.10 -23.49
C PHE A 111 -9.71 -0.70 -23.01
N ILE A 112 -8.84 -0.26 -23.92
CA ILE A 112 -7.47 0.20 -23.61
C ILE A 112 -7.52 1.59 -22.95
N GLU A 113 -8.42 2.47 -23.39
CA GLU A 113 -8.54 3.83 -22.85
C GLU A 113 -9.03 3.83 -21.38
N SER A 114 -9.97 2.95 -21.03
CA SER A 114 -10.44 2.71 -19.66
C SER A 114 -9.32 2.24 -18.70
N ASP A 115 -8.37 1.43 -19.20
CA ASP A 115 -7.20 0.97 -18.43
C ASP A 115 -6.22 2.13 -18.12
N HIS A 116 -6.11 3.15 -18.99
CA HIS A 116 -5.28 4.32 -18.72
C HIS A 116 -5.89 5.25 -17.65
N GLU A 117 -7.20 5.50 -17.69
CA GLU A 117 -7.87 6.35 -16.70
C GLU A 117 -7.90 5.73 -15.30
N THR A 118 -8.11 4.41 -15.22
CA THR A 118 -8.09 3.69 -13.94
C THR A 118 -6.70 3.68 -13.31
N LYS A 119 -5.64 3.53 -14.10
CA LYS A 119 -4.25 3.68 -13.63
C LYS A 119 -3.97 5.08 -13.11
N ALA A 120 -4.40 6.11 -13.83
CA ALA A 120 -4.20 7.50 -13.43
C ALA A 120 -4.83 7.77 -12.06
N ARG A 121 -6.09 7.34 -11.85
CA ARG A 121 -6.77 7.47 -10.55
C ARG A 121 -6.02 6.80 -9.41
N TRP A 122 -5.56 5.56 -9.62
CA TRP A 122 -4.78 4.86 -8.59
C TRP A 122 -3.45 5.55 -8.30
N TYR A 123 -2.78 6.06 -9.32
CA TYR A 123 -1.53 6.78 -9.17
C TYR A 123 -1.69 8.13 -8.46
N ASP A 124 -2.79 8.84 -8.66
CA ASP A 124 -3.07 10.07 -7.90
C ASP A 124 -3.20 9.77 -6.40
N ARG A 125 -3.79 8.62 -6.06
CA ARG A 125 -3.88 8.14 -4.67
C ARG A 125 -2.54 7.61 -4.15
N ALA A 126 -2.03 6.52 -4.71
CA ALA A 126 -0.90 5.77 -4.15
C ALA A 126 0.48 6.32 -4.57
N GLY A 127 0.51 7.24 -5.52
CA GLY A 127 1.71 7.70 -6.21
C GLY A 127 1.95 6.94 -7.50
N LYS A 128 2.59 7.63 -8.46
CA LYS A 128 3.13 6.97 -9.64
C LYS A 128 4.37 6.14 -9.27
N PRO A 129 4.65 5.04 -9.99
CA PRO A 129 5.96 4.39 -9.96
C PRO A 129 7.06 5.41 -10.25
N THR A 130 8.27 5.14 -9.76
CA THR A 130 9.51 5.93 -9.95
C THR A 130 9.52 7.36 -9.41
N GLU A 131 8.36 8.00 -9.21
CA GLU A 131 8.27 9.31 -8.59
C GLU A 131 8.70 9.29 -7.11
N THR A 132 9.29 10.39 -6.64
CA THR A 132 9.66 10.58 -5.22
C THR A 132 8.44 10.82 -4.34
N ALA A 133 7.40 11.45 -4.89
CA ALA A 133 6.12 11.67 -4.23
C ALA A 133 5.19 10.47 -4.42
N ARG A 134 4.64 9.94 -3.33
CA ARG A 134 3.69 8.83 -3.30
C ARG A 134 2.25 9.34 -3.11
N GLY A 135 1.84 10.30 -3.96
CA GLY A 135 0.49 10.85 -4.01
C GLY A 135 -0.03 11.27 -2.63
N PHE A 136 -1.20 10.75 -2.27
CA PHE A 136 -1.89 10.96 -1.00
C PHE A 136 -1.00 10.70 0.23
N PHE A 137 -0.15 9.66 0.22
CA PHE A 137 0.68 9.32 1.37
C PHE A 137 1.81 10.33 1.60
N SER A 138 2.40 10.86 0.53
CA SER A 138 3.41 11.92 0.64
C SER A 138 2.82 13.24 1.11
N GLN A 139 1.62 13.59 0.65
CA GLN A 139 0.89 14.78 1.12
C GLN A 139 0.63 14.72 2.64
N HIS A 140 0.38 13.54 3.19
CA HIS A 140 0.06 13.32 4.60
C HIS A 140 1.19 12.71 5.43
N LYS A 141 2.43 12.73 4.91
CA LYS A 141 3.65 12.24 5.59
C LYS A 141 3.79 12.84 7.00
N ASP A 142 3.57 14.14 7.10
CA ASP A 142 3.73 14.88 8.35
C ASP A 142 2.75 14.42 9.43
N LEU A 143 1.51 14.11 9.03
CA LEU A 143 0.49 13.58 9.92
C LEU A 143 0.89 12.18 10.39
N LEU A 144 1.34 11.32 9.49
CA LEU A 144 1.83 9.97 9.82
C LEU A 144 2.98 10.01 10.83
N LEU A 145 3.94 10.91 10.61
CA LEU A 145 5.09 11.05 11.50
C LEU A 145 4.70 11.68 12.85
N LYS A 146 3.92 12.77 12.85
CA LYS A 146 3.59 13.52 14.07
C LYS A 146 2.59 12.76 14.95
N HIS A 147 1.54 12.19 14.38
CA HIS A 147 0.46 11.55 15.14
C HIS A 147 0.77 10.10 15.48
N PHE A 148 1.39 9.38 14.54
CA PHE A 148 1.61 7.93 14.67
C PHE A 148 3.07 7.56 14.90
N GLY A 149 4.01 8.44 14.55
CA GLY A 149 5.44 8.15 14.64
C GLY A 149 5.88 7.10 13.62
N LEU A 150 5.21 7.05 12.47
CA LEU A 150 5.42 6.06 11.41
C LEU A 150 5.71 6.75 10.08
N GLU A 151 6.40 6.04 9.20
CA GLU A 151 6.55 6.38 7.79
C GLU A 151 5.89 5.29 6.92
N VAL A 152 5.52 5.65 5.70
CA VAL A 152 4.93 4.73 4.73
C VAL A 152 5.88 4.58 3.55
N TRP A 153 6.11 3.35 3.15
CA TRP A 153 6.85 3.01 1.95
C TRP A 153 5.94 2.27 0.98
N ILE A 154 5.69 2.85 -0.19
CA ILE A 154 4.84 2.27 -1.24
C ILE A 154 5.74 1.70 -2.34
N ALA A 155 5.45 0.46 -2.74
CA ALA A 155 6.11 -0.22 -3.84
C ALA A 155 5.07 -0.79 -4.82
N HIS A 156 5.19 -0.43 -6.09
CA HIS A 156 4.44 -1.04 -7.17
C HIS A 156 5.23 -2.23 -7.71
N LYS A 157 4.53 -3.32 -8.05
CA LYS A 157 5.11 -4.52 -8.62
C LYS A 157 4.32 -4.93 -9.85
N GLN A 158 5.03 -5.25 -10.92
CA GLN A 158 4.48 -5.88 -12.09
C GLN A 158 4.81 -7.37 -12.02
N HIS A 159 3.82 -8.20 -12.32
CA HIS A 159 3.94 -9.65 -12.30
C HIS A 159 3.82 -10.17 -13.73
N ASN A 160 4.82 -10.92 -14.17
CA ASN A 160 4.71 -11.68 -15.40
C ASN A 160 3.75 -12.86 -15.16
N LYS A 161 2.57 -12.82 -15.79
CA LYS A 161 1.66 -13.97 -15.79
C LYS A 161 2.27 -15.07 -16.66
N ALA A 162 2.75 -16.14 -16.04
CA ALA A 162 2.92 -17.44 -16.70
C ALA A 162 1.73 -18.40 -16.42
N ARG A 163 0.69 -17.97 -15.68
CA ARG A 163 -0.22 -18.92 -15.00
C ARG A 163 -1.73 -18.70 -15.10
N ARG A 164 -2.24 -17.65 -15.76
CA ARG A 164 -3.69 -17.58 -16.10
C ARG A 164 -3.83 -17.84 -17.59
N GLN A 165 -4.33 -19.03 -17.94
CA GLN A 165 -4.43 -19.57 -19.31
C GLN A 165 -5.38 -18.81 -20.26
N TRP A 166 -6.11 -17.80 -19.77
CA TRP A 166 -7.26 -17.24 -20.49
C TRP A 166 -7.09 -15.77 -20.93
N GLU A 167 -5.96 -15.13 -20.64
CA GLU A 167 -5.66 -13.78 -21.13
C GLU A 167 -4.27 -13.74 -21.74
N ASP A 168 -4.23 -13.40 -23.02
CA ASP A 168 -3.02 -13.18 -23.80
C ASP A 168 -2.22 -12.01 -23.18
N GLY A 169 -1.02 -12.27 -22.66
CA GLY A 169 -0.01 -11.25 -22.35
C GLY A 169 -0.30 -10.19 -21.27
N SER A 170 -1.44 -10.21 -20.56
CA SER A 170 -1.78 -9.10 -19.64
C SER A 170 -0.89 -9.08 -18.39
N LEU A 171 -0.10 -8.01 -18.25
CA LEU A 171 0.78 -7.77 -17.11
C LEU A 171 -0.05 -7.35 -15.90
N PHE A 172 -0.11 -8.18 -14.86
CA PHE A 172 -0.81 -7.83 -13.62
C PHE A 172 0.06 -6.91 -12.77
N ARG A 173 -0.55 -5.84 -12.23
CA ARG A 173 0.13 -4.88 -11.37
C ARG A 173 -0.40 -5.02 -9.96
N SER A 174 0.43 -4.74 -8.96
CA SER A 174 0.03 -4.71 -7.56
C SER A 174 0.74 -3.59 -6.84
N THR A 175 0.13 -3.06 -5.80
CA THR A 175 0.74 -2.04 -4.95
C THR A 175 0.82 -2.57 -3.53
N THR A 176 2.00 -2.51 -2.94
CA THR A 176 2.24 -2.93 -1.55
C THR A 176 2.64 -1.75 -0.70
N ALA A 177 2.04 -1.62 0.48
CA ALA A 177 2.41 -0.64 1.48
C ALA A 177 3.17 -1.30 2.64
N TYR A 178 4.24 -0.65 3.08
CA TYR A 178 4.99 -1.01 4.28
C TYR A 178 4.93 0.15 5.27
N MET A 179 4.43 -0.13 6.47
CA MET A 179 4.54 0.78 7.62
C MET A 179 5.93 0.62 8.22
N THR A 180 6.68 1.70 8.33
CA THR A 180 8.06 1.68 8.79
C THR A 180 8.26 2.60 9.99
N LEU A 181 9.20 2.26 10.87
CA LEU A 181 9.66 3.18 11.91
C LEU A 181 10.66 4.18 11.31
N PRO A 182 10.68 5.45 11.76
CA PRO A 182 11.55 6.51 11.23
C PRO A 182 13.04 6.34 11.59
N VAL A 183 13.45 5.14 12.00
CA VAL A 183 14.82 4.76 12.32
C VAL A 183 15.36 3.91 11.16
N SER A 184 15.28 4.46 9.95
CA SER A 184 15.76 3.77 8.75
C SER A 184 17.05 4.40 8.27
N GLU A 185 18.03 3.57 7.94
CA GLU A 185 19.12 3.99 7.08
C GLU A 185 18.74 3.68 5.62
N SER A 186 19.04 4.63 4.74
CA SER A 186 18.81 4.49 3.31
C SER A 186 20.06 4.89 2.55
N ALA A 187 20.34 4.13 1.50
CA ALA A 187 21.31 4.49 0.48
C ALA A 187 20.59 4.50 -0.88
N SER A 188 20.98 5.43 -1.75
CA SER A 188 20.50 5.47 -3.12
C SER A 188 21.69 5.55 -4.06
N LYS A 189 21.54 4.97 -5.25
CA LYS A 189 22.54 5.06 -6.32
C LYS A 189 21.84 5.25 -7.64
N GLU A 190 22.13 6.38 -8.27
CA GLU A 190 21.92 6.57 -9.69
C GLU A 190 22.98 5.77 -10.44
N TRP A 191 22.55 5.13 -11.52
CA TRP A 191 23.42 4.37 -12.37
C TRP A 191 23.13 4.65 -13.83
N ASP A 192 24.17 4.49 -14.64
CA ASP A 192 24.07 4.48 -16.07
C ASP A 192 24.14 3.05 -16.57
N VAL A 193 23.29 2.77 -17.55
CA VAL A 193 23.40 1.55 -18.33
C VAL A 193 24.33 1.90 -19.50
N ASP A 194 25.61 1.57 -19.37
CA ASP A 194 26.54 1.67 -20.48
C ASP A 194 26.18 0.60 -21.51
N TYR A 195 25.67 1.04 -22.66
CA TYR A 195 25.47 0.17 -23.81
C TYR A 195 26.75 0.19 -24.64
N GLU A 196 27.42 -0.96 -24.75
CA GLU A 196 28.38 -1.13 -25.84
C GLU A 196 27.58 -1.27 -27.14
N ASP A 197 27.56 -0.19 -27.93
CA ASP A 197 27.09 -0.22 -29.31
C ASP A 197 28.01 -1.15 -30.10
N ASN A 198 27.56 -2.39 -30.28
CA ASN A 198 28.30 -3.35 -31.09
C ASN A 198 28.02 -3.04 -32.57
N ASP A 199 28.92 -2.28 -33.19
CA ASP A 199 28.80 -1.69 -34.54
C ASP A 199 28.55 -2.69 -35.70
N TRP A 200 28.60 -4.01 -35.47
CA TRP A 200 28.70 -4.98 -36.57
C TRP A 200 27.55 -5.97 -36.75
N SER A 201 26.57 -6.03 -35.85
CA SER A 201 25.33 -6.77 -36.14
C SER A 201 24.23 -6.37 -35.17
N GLY A 202 23.32 -5.50 -35.61
CA GLY A 202 22.33 -4.84 -34.77
C GLY A 202 21.25 -5.72 -34.12
N ARG A 203 21.57 -6.89 -33.53
CA ARG A 203 20.60 -7.75 -32.82
C ARG A 203 21.15 -8.59 -31.65
N SER A 204 22.32 -8.31 -31.10
CA SER A 204 22.75 -9.05 -29.90
C SER A 204 23.43 -8.14 -28.90
N ARG A 205 22.60 -7.61 -27.98
CA ARG A 205 23.06 -7.08 -26.70
C ARG A 205 23.68 -8.25 -25.94
N LEU A 206 24.97 -8.16 -25.59
CA LEU A 206 25.56 -9.10 -24.65
C LEU A 206 25.04 -8.72 -23.24
N PRO A 207 24.61 -9.70 -22.42
CA PRO A 207 24.20 -9.41 -21.06
C PRO A 207 25.43 -8.93 -20.27
N THR A 208 25.41 -7.68 -19.84
CA THR A 208 26.41 -7.13 -18.91
C THR A 208 25.81 -7.09 -17.50
N GLU A 209 26.59 -7.53 -16.51
CA GLU A 209 26.23 -7.45 -15.10
C GLU A 209 26.86 -6.20 -14.49
N VAL A 210 26.05 -5.31 -13.92
CA VAL A 210 26.53 -4.17 -13.14
C VAL A 210 26.25 -4.41 -11.66
N GLY A 211 27.31 -4.53 -10.86
CA GLY A 211 27.22 -4.80 -9.43
C GLY A 211 27.50 -3.56 -8.58
N TYR A 212 26.67 -3.33 -7.55
CA TYR A 212 26.86 -2.26 -6.57
C TYR A 212 26.94 -2.82 -5.15
N ALA A 213 27.90 -2.31 -4.37
CA ALA A 213 28.02 -2.62 -2.95
C ALA A 213 27.60 -1.41 -2.11
N PHE A 214 26.71 -1.62 -1.16
CA PHE A 214 26.24 -0.59 -0.23
C PHE A 214 26.63 -0.98 1.19
N SER A 215 27.27 -0.06 1.90
CA SER A 215 27.48 -0.19 3.35
C SER A 215 26.28 0.43 4.06
N LEU A 216 25.38 -0.42 4.56
CA LEU A 216 24.31 -0.01 5.46
C LEU A 216 24.77 -0.32 6.88
N ALA A 217 24.69 0.64 7.81
CA ALA A 217 24.99 0.33 9.19
C ALA A 217 23.90 -0.59 9.77
N GLU A 218 24.25 -1.31 10.83
CA GLU A 218 23.25 -2.07 11.55
C GLU A 218 22.16 -1.12 12.07
N PRO A 219 20.90 -1.37 11.72
CA PRO A 219 19.81 -0.47 12.03
C PRO A 219 19.66 -0.43 13.54
N ILE A 220 19.78 0.78 14.10
CA ILE A 220 19.68 1.00 15.54
C ILE A 220 18.38 0.34 16.03
N LYS A 221 18.51 -0.55 17.02
CA LYS A 221 17.35 -1.21 17.63
C LYS A 221 16.33 -0.12 18.02
N PRO A 222 15.06 -0.23 17.59
CA PRO A 222 14.14 0.88 17.76
C PRO A 222 13.95 1.16 19.25
N PRO A 223 13.90 2.43 19.67
CA PRO A 223 13.71 2.75 21.06
C PRO A 223 12.39 2.14 21.54
N ARG A 224 12.37 1.62 22.77
CA ARG A 224 11.18 0.97 23.37
C ARG A 224 9.91 1.82 23.25
N LYS A 225 10.05 3.16 23.26
CA LYS A 225 8.95 4.10 23.06
C LYS A 225 8.31 3.97 21.67
N SER A 226 9.10 3.87 20.61
CA SER A 226 8.59 3.71 19.24
C SER A 226 7.92 2.34 19.05
N LEU A 227 8.50 1.28 19.61
CA LEU A 227 7.88 -0.06 19.59
C LEU A 227 6.53 -0.10 20.31
N ARG A 228 6.34 0.68 21.38
CA ARG A 228 5.03 0.79 22.07
C ARG A 228 4.02 1.64 21.29
N ARG A 229 4.48 2.63 20.53
CA ARG A 229 3.61 3.47 19.68
C ARG A 229 3.09 2.70 18.49
N PHE A 230 3.89 1.77 17.94
CA PHE A 230 3.53 1.03 16.73
C PHE A 230 2.20 0.26 16.84
N PRO A 231 1.96 -0.62 17.85
CA PRO A 231 0.67 -1.30 18.01
C PRO A 231 -0.49 -0.33 18.22
N ARG A 232 -0.26 0.78 18.92
CA ARG A 232 -1.27 1.83 19.12
C ARG A 232 -1.64 2.47 17.79
N ALA A 233 -0.66 2.83 16.97
CA ALA A 233 -0.89 3.41 15.65
C ALA A 233 -1.64 2.44 14.73
N MET A 234 -1.21 1.17 14.67
CA MET A 234 -1.90 0.13 13.91
C MET A 234 -3.35 -0.04 14.37
N LYS A 235 -3.61 -0.05 15.69
CA LYS A 235 -4.95 -0.11 16.24
C LYS A 235 -5.78 1.13 15.93
N THR A 236 -5.21 2.32 16.10
CA THR A 236 -5.90 3.59 15.84
C THR A 236 -6.23 3.74 14.37
N LEU A 237 -5.37 3.29 13.45
CA LEU A 237 -5.65 3.25 12.03
C LEU A 237 -6.47 2.00 11.61
N GLY A 238 -6.84 1.10 12.53
CA GLY A 238 -7.62 -0.09 12.20
C GLY A 238 -6.93 -1.06 11.22
N LEU A 239 -5.60 -1.10 11.19
CA LEU A 239 -4.82 -1.86 10.21
C LEU A 239 -4.52 -3.28 10.70
N ARG A 240 -4.51 -4.21 9.75
CA ARG A 240 -4.05 -5.59 9.97
C ARG A 240 -2.78 -5.85 9.18
N THR A 241 -1.91 -6.66 9.76
CA THR A 241 -0.67 -7.08 9.10
C THR A 241 -0.98 -8.19 8.10
N VAL A 242 -0.40 -8.07 6.91
CA VAL A 242 -0.50 -9.12 5.88
C VAL A 242 0.64 -10.11 6.12
N SER A 243 0.33 -11.40 6.25
CA SER A 243 1.35 -12.44 6.33
C SER A 243 2.16 -12.45 5.02
N PRO A 244 3.45 -12.82 5.04
CA PRO A 244 4.18 -13.09 3.81
C PRO A 244 3.45 -14.11 2.92
N GLU A 245 2.85 -15.14 3.53
CA GLU A 245 2.13 -16.24 2.87
C GLU A 245 0.83 -15.76 2.19
N ASP A 246 0.03 -14.92 2.85
CA ASP A 246 -1.20 -14.31 2.31
C ASP A 246 -0.99 -13.54 0.98
N THR A 247 0.25 -13.21 0.64
CA THR A 247 0.58 -12.52 -0.61
C THR A 247 0.41 -13.40 -1.84
N LEU A 248 0.61 -14.72 -1.69
CA LEU A 248 0.44 -15.68 -2.78
C LEU A 248 -1.04 -16.02 -2.97
N ASP A 249 -1.81 -16.05 -1.89
CA ASP A 249 -3.23 -16.43 -1.91
C ASP A 249 -4.13 -15.32 -2.48
N LEU A 250 -3.80 -14.04 -2.25
CA LEU A 250 -4.49 -12.92 -2.90
C LEU A 250 -4.33 -12.89 -4.44
N ILE A 251 -3.39 -13.66 -4.98
CA ILE A 251 -3.14 -13.78 -6.43
C ILE A 251 -3.86 -15.01 -7.02
N ALA A 252 -4.06 -16.04 -6.20
CA ALA A 252 -4.68 -17.31 -6.60
C ALA A 252 -6.21 -17.31 -6.44
N ASP A 253 -6.75 -16.56 -5.48
CA ASP A 253 -8.14 -16.71 -5.07
C ASP A 253 -9.09 -15.73 -5.79
N GLY A 254 -9.33 -16.03 -7.07
CA GLY A 254 -10.47 -15.53 -7.83
C GLY A 254 -11.63 -16.53 -7.85
N GLY A 255 -11.80 -17.35 -6.81
CA GLY A 255 -12.78 -18.44 -6.83
C GLY A 255 -13.25 -18.89 -5.44
N ASP A 256 -14.41 -18.35 -5.05
CA ASP A 256 -15.40 -18.94 -4.14
C ASP A 256 -14.97 -19.28 -2.69
N VAL A 257 -15.63 -18.60 -1.75
CA VAL A 257 -15.45 -18.80 -0.31
C VAL A 257 -16.02 -20.16 0.07
N THR A 258 -15.18 -21.17 0.24
CA THR A 258 -15.50 -22.36 1.05
C THR A 258 -14.39 -22.70 2.04
N ASP A 259 -14.64 -22.28 3.28
CA ASP A 259 -14.43 -22.97 4.56
C ASP A 259 -13.55 -24.24 4.55
N TRP A 260 -12.23 -24.15 4.84
CA TRP A 260 -11.40 -25.33 5.12
C TRP A 260 -10.42 -25.13 6.28
N GLU A 261 -10.45 -26.12 7.17
CA GLU A 261 -9.72 -26.25 8.43
C GLU A 261 -8.21 -26.44 8.22
N SER A 262 -7.43 -25.85 9.12
CA SER A 262 -5.98 -25.83 9.13
C SER A 262 -5.36 -27.19 9.48
N GLY A 263 -4.55 -27.75 8.57
CA GLY A 263 -3.57 -28.80 8.87
C GLY A 263 -2.24 -28.20 9.32
N GLU A 264 -1.76 -28.62 10.48
CA GLU A 264 -0.48 -28.21 11.06
C GLU A 264 0.71 -28.88 10.35
N GLU A 265 1.55 -28.11 9.64
CA GLU A 265 2.90 -28.54 9.29
C GLU A 265 3.94 -27.91 10.23
N LYS A 266 4.67 -28.78 10.93
CA LYS A 266 5.78 -28.44 11.82
C LYS A 266 7.05 -28.28 11.00
N HIS A 267 7.57 -27.05 10.92
CA HIS A 267 8.94 -26.80 10.48
C HIS A 267 9.72 -25.90 11.47
N SER A 268 10.82 -26.49 11.92
CA SER A 268 12.03 -26.02 12.65
C SER A 268 11.96 -24.91 13.71
N GLU A 269 12.53 -25.27 14.86
CA GLU A 269 12.73 -24.52 16.09
C GLU A 269 13.75 -23.36 15.99
N ASP A 270 13.69 -22.49 16.99
CA ASP A 270 14.73 -21.54 17.44
C ASP A 270 14.92 -20.16 16.79
N TYR A 271 13.85 -19.57 16.28
CA TYR A 271 13.68 -18.12 16.41
C TYR A 271 12.46 -17.85 17.28
N LYS A 272 12.65 -17.13 18.41
CA LYS A 272 11.55 -16.57 19.21
C LYS A 272 10.67 -15.75 18.26
N LYS A 273 9.57 -16.35 17.76
CA LYS A 273 8.64 -15.71 16.83
C LYS A 273 8.25 -14.38 17.47
N ALA A 274 8.59 -13.28 16.79
CA ALA A 274 8.16 -11.98 17.25
C ALA A 274 6.62 -12.01 17.35
N PRO A 275 6.03 -11.27 18.31
CA PRO A 275 4.59 -11.33 18.48
C PRO A 275 3.90 -10.92 17.17
N LYS A 276 2.83 -11.63 16.81
CA LYS A 276 2.07 -11.37 15.58
C LYS A 276 1.71 -9.88 15.51
N GLY A 277 2.08 -9.23 14.41
CA GLY A 277 1.84 -7.80 14.17
C GLY A 277 2.98 -6.84 14.54
N TRP A 278 4.12 -7.34 15.04
CA TRP A 278 5.29 -6.50 15.28
C TRP A 278 6.09 -6.24 13.99
N PRO A 279 6.79 -5.09 13.90
CA PRO A 279 7.65 -4.82 12.76
C PRO A 279 8.87 -5.73 12.77
N TYR A 280 9.28 -6.16 11.59
CA TYR A 280 10.46 -6.99 11.36
C TYR A 280 11.51 -6.18 10.63
N LEU A 281 12.78 -6.45 10.90
CA LEU A 281 13.85 -5.85 10.14
C LEU A 281 13.87 -6.41 8.71
N ARG A 282 13.77 -5.54 7.70
CA ARG A 282 13.79 -5.93 6.29
C ARG A 282 14.60 -4.95 5.46
N LEU A 283 15.24 -5.49 4.43
CA LEU A 283 15.81 -4.74 3.33
C LEU A 283 14.70 -4.43 2.33
N LEU A 284 14.40 -3.15 2.16
CA LEU A 284 13.52 -2.64 1.12
C LEU A 284 14.39 -2.19 -0.05
N VAL A 285 14.06 -2.67 -1.25
CA VAL A 285 14.73 -2.29 -2.48
C VAL A 285 13.66 -1.81 -3.45
N ILE A 286 13.84 -0.61 -3.99
CA ILE A 286 13.05 -0.11 -5.10
C ILE A 286 14.00 0.22 -6.23
N ASN A 287 13.73 -0.37 -7.39
CA ASN A 287 14.30 0.14 -8.62
C ASN A 287 13.40 1.25 -9.16
N ARG A 288 13.99 2.41 -9.42
CA ARG A 288 13.40 3.57 -10.09
C ARG A 288 14.03 3.65 -11.47
N ASP A 289 13.69 2.68 -12.32
CA ASP A 289 14.02 2.78 -13.73
C ASP A 289 13.09 3.81 -14.37
N GLU A 290 13.61 5.00 -14.64
CA GLU A 290 13.00 5.91 -15.60
C GLU A 290 13.19 5.30 -16.99
N THR A 291 12.28 4.45 -17.47
CA THR A 291 11.99 4.13 -18.90
C THR A 291 11.19 2.82 -18.98
N MET A 292 10.02 2.76 -19.63
CA MET A 292 9.85 2.49 -21.07
C MET A 292 8.36 2.67 -21.49
N ASP A 293 7.71 3.82 -21.27
CA ASP A 293 6.40 4.10 -21.90
C ASP A 293 6.57 4.66 -23.35
N GLN A 294 7.73 4.44 -23.99
CA GLN A 294 8.03 4.86 -25.37
C GLN A 294 8.52 3.69 -26.24
N LEU A 295 7.91 2.51 -26.11
CA LEU A 295 8.02 1.44 -27.12
C LEU A 295 6.64 1.04 -27.62
#